data_AF-A0A959KE86-F1
#
_entry.id   AF-A0A959KE86-F1
#
_cell.length_a   1.000
_cell.length_b   1.000
_cell.length_c   1.000
_cell.angle_alpha   90.00
_cell.angle_beta   90.00
_cell.angle_gamma   90.00
#
_symmetry.space_group_name_H-M   'P 1'
#
loop_
_entity.id
_entity.type
_entity.pdbx_description
1 polymer ?
#
loop_
_entity_poly.entity_id
_entity_poly.type
_entity_poly.pdbx_seq_one_letter_code
_entity_poly.pdbx_strand_id
1 'polypeptide(L)'
;LAIMAGMYAVYHGPKGVRAIAEKVHTYAQILASNLRAMGYELLYDHFFDTLTLRVDAAVQQRIRHLAASNEVNFFYGEGTIQIALDETVFEEDIDLLISLFNEAVDGSHRADFAEPAAFQLPAALQREPDYLTHEVFNSYHTETELMRYIKRLENRDLSLAHSMIALGSCTMKLNAATELIPLSWPEFAHIHPFAPQDQVQGYVEIVRDLENYLCEITGFTACSLQPNSGAQGEYAGLLTIRAYHLANGDGHRTVALIPSSAHGTNPASAVMAGMEVVVVACDDNGNIDTDDLRNKAVQYRDTLAALMVTYPSTHGVFETAIHEICEIIHENGGKVYMDGANMNAQVGLTNPAIIGADVCHLNLHKTFAIPHGGGGPGMGPICVNESLAPFLPKHHFVETGGEEGIRAVSSAPFGSASILLISYGYIRMLGAGGLTSATKYAILNANYIKERLEGAYEVLYTGQMGRSAHELIIDLRPFKALVSAEDLAKRLIDYGFHAPTLSFPVAGTIMIEPTESESKAELDRFCEALLQIRKEIDEIAAGSADQMSNVLTNAPHTAYLATSDQWPYSYSREKAVYPLPYLREGYKFWPAVGRVNNAYGDRHLICTCPPIESYAVQEE
;
A
#
# COMPACT_ATOMS: atom_id res chain seq x y z
N LEU A 1 2.34 8.11 -4.50
CA LEU A 1 1.37 8.94 -5.24
C LEU A 1 1.08 10.29 -4.57
N ALA A 2 0.68 10.34 -3.29
CA ALA A 2 0.45 11.62 -2.59
C ALA A 2 1.67 12.57 -2.63
N ILE A 3 2.89 12.03 -2.46
CA ILE A 3 4.13 12.79 -2.61
C ILE A 3 4.26 13.41 -4.01
N MET A 4 3.90 12.67 -5.07
CA MET A 4 3.95 13.19 -6.45
C MET A 4 2.96 14.34 -6.65
N ALA A 5 1.74 14.22 -6.15
CA ALA A 5 0.75 15.30 -6.21
C ALA A 5 1.19 16.54 -5.40
N GLY A 6 1.82 16.32 -4.24
CA GLY A 6 2.45 17.39 -3.47
C GLY A 6 3.57 18.08 -4.23
N MET A 7 4.43 17.33 -4.92
CA MET A 7 5.51 17.89 -5.77
C MET A 7 4.97 18.63 -6.98
N TYR A 8 3.88 18.16 -7.60
CA TYR A 8 3.18 18.87 -8.67
C TYR A 8 2.70 20.26 -8.18
N ALA A 9 2.05 20.31 -7.00
CA ALA A 9 1.62 21.57 -6.40
C ALA A 9 2.79 22.48 -6.00
N VAL A 10 3.89 21.92 -5.49
CA VAL A 10 5.12 22.67 -5.17
C VAL A 10 5.75 23.29 -6.42
N TYR A 11 5.81 22.53 -7.51
CA TYR A 11 6.45 22.97 -8.75
C TYR A 11 5.64 24.05 -9.48
N HIS A 12 4.33 23.85 -9.61
CA HIS A 12 3.47 24.82 -10.30
C HIS A 12 3.10 26.03 -9.43
N GLY A 13 3.04 25.84 -8.11
CA GLY A 13 2.58 26.87 -7.17
C GLY A 13 1.13 27.32 -7.43
N PRO A 14 0.64 28.33 -6.69
CA PRO A 14 -0.74 28.81 -6.85
C PRO A 14 -1.03 29.38 -8.23
N LYS A 15 -0.04 30.02 -8.88
CA LYS A 15 -0.19 30.62 -10.21
C LYS A 15 -0.23 29.58 -11.32
N GLY A 16 0.65 28.58 -11.29
CA GLY A 16 0.71 27.54 -12.32
C GLY A 16 -0.53 26.64 -12.29
N VAL A 17 -0.95 26.19 -11.10
CA VAL A 17 -2.18 25.39 -10.96
C VAL A 17 -3.40 26.17 -11.44
N ARG A 18 -3.46 27.48 -11.13
CA ARG A 18 -4.54 28.35 -11.64
C ARG A 18 -4.49 28.48 -13.16
N ALA A 19 -3.33 28.74 -13.74
CA ALA A 19 -3.17 28.89 -15.19
C ALA A 19 -3.58 27.61 -15.94
N ILE A 20 -3.25 26.42 -15.41
CA ILE A 20 -3.67 25.13 -15.97
C ILE A 20 -5.20 25.02 -15.92
N ALA A 21 -5.81 25.28 -14.76
CA ALA A 21 -7.26 25.23 -14.60
C ALA A 21 -7.98 26.23 -15.51
N GLU A 22 -7.47 27.46 -15.63
CA GLU A 22 -8.02 28.50 -16.49
C GLU A 22 -7.87 28.15 -17.98
N LYS A 23 -6.76 27.53 -18.40
CA LYS A 23 -6.57 27.01 -19.76
C LYS A 23 -7.60 25.94 -20.09
N VAL A 24 -7.73 24.91 -19.24
CA VAL A 24 -8.70 23.81 -19.44
C VAL A 24 -10.13 24.35 -19.53
N HIS A 25 -10.50 25.25 -18.61
CA HIS A 25 -11.81 25.87 -18.61
C HIS A 25 -12.06 26.72 -19.86
N THR A 26 -11.08 27.51 -20.29
CA THR A 26 -11.17 28.33 -21.52
C THR A 26 -11.43 27.45 -22.75
N TYR A 27 -10.72 26.34 -22.90
CA TYR A 27 -10.97 25.40 -24.00
C TYR A 27 -12.34 24.73 -23.92
N ALA A 28 -12.83 24.40 -22.71
CA ALA A 28 -14.19 23.90 -22.54
C ALA A 28 -15.23 24.95 -22.96
N GLN A 29 -15.00 26.25 -22.68
CA GLN A 29 -15.88 27.33 -23.11
C GLN A 29 -15.85 27.57 -24.63
N ILE A 30 -14.68 27.47 -25.26
CA ILE A 30 -14.54 27.54 -26.73
C ILE A 30 -15.31 26.39 -27.38
N LEU A 31 -15.09 25.15 -26.91
CA LEU A 31 -15.81 23.99 -27.41
C LEU A 31 -17.33 24.14 -27.23
N ALA A 32 -17.78 24.53 -26.04
CA ALA A 32 -19.19 24.77 -25.76
C ALA A 32 -19.83 25.83 -26.68
N SER A 33 -19.12 26.92 -26.97
CA SER A 33 -19.61 28.01 -27.82
C SER A 33 -19.79 27.54 -29.27
N ASN A 34 -18.82 26.77 -29.79
CA ASN A 34 -18.91 26.18 -31.12
C ASN A 34 -20.03 25.14 -31.21
N LEU A 35 -20.17 24.27 -30.20
CA LEU A 35 -21.25 23.27 -30.15
C LEU A 35 -22.64 23.94 -30.13
N ARG A 36 -22.83 25.01 -29.34
CA ARG A 36 -24.07 25.80 -29.35
C ARG A 36 -24.34 26.44 -30.72
N ALA A 37 -23.31 26.96 -31.38
CA ALA A 37 -23.43 27.56 -32.72
C ALA A 37 -23.85 26.54 -33.79
N MET A 38 -23.47 25.26 -33.64
CA MET A 38 -23.93 24.16 -34.48
C MET A 38 -25.35 23.67 -34.14
N GLY A 39 -25.96 24.18 -33.07
CA GLY A 39 -27.31 23.82 -32.63
C GLY A 39 -27.38 22.68 -31.61
N TYR A 40 -26.26 22.25 -31.02
CA TYR A 40 -26.28 21.29 -29.92
C TYR A 40 -26.83 21.93 -28.62
N GLU A 41 -27.67 21.19 -27.90
CA GLU A 41 -28.19 21.58 -26.59
C GLU A 41 -27.24 21.09 -25.49
N LEU A 42 -26.60 22.01 -24.77
CA LEU A 42 -25.88 21.71 -23.54
C LEU A 42 -26.88 21.59 -22.39
N LEU A 43 -26.78 20.51 -21.61
CA LEU A 43 -27.69 20.26 -20.48
C LEU A 43 -27.47 21.23 -19.31
N TYR A 44 -26.24 21.75 -19.18
CA TYR A 44 -25.84 22.66 -18.11
C TYR A 44 -25.16 23.90 -18.67
N ASP A 45 -25.52 25.07 -18.12
CA ASP A 45 -24.94 26.35 -18.53
C ASP A 45 -23.59 26.64 -17.90
N HIS A 46 -23.31 26.03 -16.74
CA HIS A 46 -22.08 26.20 -15.98
C HIS A 46 -21.36 24.86 -15.83
N PHE A 47 -20.06 24.87 -16.07
CA PHE A 47 -19.18 23.70 -16.04
C PHE A 47 -17.74 24.16 -15.79
N PHE A 48 -16.86 23.24 -15.39
CA PHE A 48 -15.43 23.48 -15.36
C PHE A 48 -14.78 22.99 -16.67
N ASP A 49 -14.64 21.68 -16.82
CA ASP A 49 -13.97 21.01 -17.95
C ASP A 49 -14.89 20.05 -18.72
N THR A 50 -16.08 19.77 -18.16
CA THR A 50 -16.96 18.69 -18.63
C THR A 50 -18.25 19.24 -19.21
N LEU A 51 -18.51 18.93 -20.48
CA LEU A 51 -19.73 19.29 -21.20
C LEU A 51 -20.65 18.07 -21.30
N THR A 52 -21.95 18.28 -21.08
CA THR A 52 -22.99 17.25 -21.34
C THR A 52 -23.94 17.75 -22.41
N LEU A 53 -24.01 17.04 -23.53
CA LEU A 53 -24.84 17.36 -24.69
C LEU A 53 -26.05 16.44 -24.73
N ARG A 54 -27.25 16.99 -25.00
CA ARG A 54 -28.41 16.20 -25.40
C ARG A 54 -28.34 15.95 -26.90
N VAL A 55 -28.44 14.69 -27.30
CA VAL A 55 -28.39 14.27 -28.71
C VAL A 55 -29.42 13.20 -28.98
N ASP A 56 -29.97 13.18 -30.19
CA ASP A 56 -30.78 12.04 -30.64
C ASP A 56 -29.88 10.81 -30.90
N ALA A 57 -30.51 9.63 -30.96
CA ALA A 57 -29.78 8.37 -31.11
C ALA A 57 -29.01 8.26 -32.45
N ALA A 58 -29.50 8.89 -33.52
CA ALA A 58 -28.85 8.82 -34.83
C ALA A 58 -27.58 9.67 -34.86
N VAL A 59 -27.65 10.90 -34.34
CA VAL A 59 -26.51 11.80 -34.17
C VAL A 59 -25.50 11.20 -33.20
N GLN A 60 -25.95 10.64 -32.07
CA GLN A 60 -25.08 9.99 -31.11
C GLN A 60 -24.27 8.85 -31.75
N GLN A 61 -24.91 8.03 -32.57
CA GLN A 61 -24.26 6.93 -33.28
C GLN A 61 -23.26 7.43 -34.34
N ARG A 62 -23.58 8.51 -35.07
CA ARG A 62 -22.64 9.13 -36.02
C ARG A 62 -21.42 9.71 -35.32
N ILE A 63 -21.60 10.47 -34.23
CA ILE A 63 -20.50 11.01 -33.43
C ILE A 63 -19.63 9.86 -32.91
N ARG A 64 -20.24 8.78 -32.43
CA ARG A 64 -19.50 7.61 -31.94
C ARG A 64 -18.62 6.98 -33.02
N HIS A 65 -19.12 6.87 -34.25
CA HIS A 65 -18.35 6.35 -35.37
C HIS A 65 -17.19 7.28 -35.74
N LEU A 66 -17.46 8.58 -35.89
CA LEU A 66 -16.46 9.58 -36.24
C LEU A 66 -15.36 9.70 -35.18
N ALA A 67 -15.72 9.72 -33.90
CA ALA A 67 -14.78 9.76 -32.78
C ALA A 67 -13.89 8.52 -32.77
N ALA A 68 -14.46 7.32 -32.94
CA ALA A 68 -13.69 6.08 -33.00
C ALA A 68 -12.70 6.05 -34.20
N SER A 69 -13.10 6.58 -35.37
CA SER A 69 -12.21 6.69 -36.53
C SER A 69 -11.07 7.69 -36.34
N ASN A 70 -11.15 8.55 -35.33
CA ASN A 70 -10.12 9.53 -34.96
C ASN A 70 -9.50 9.24 -33.59
N GLU A 71 -9.68 8.02 -33.06
CA GLU A 71 -9.10 7.56 -31.79
C GLU A 71 -9.50 8.41 -30.56
N VAL A 72 -10.70 9.01 -30.59
CA VAL A 72 -11.27 9.81 -29.50
C VAL A 72 -12.37 9.01 -28.77
N ASN A 73 -12.32 9.02 -27.44
CA ASN A 73 -13.35 8.42 -26.58
C ASN A 73 -14.17 9.49 -25.87
N PHE A 74 -15.49 9.32 -25.86
CA PHE A 74 -16.43 10.09 -25.04
C PHE A 74 -17.20 9.16 -24.11
N PHE A 75 -17.84 9.74 -23.09
CA PHE A 75 -18.79 9.00 -22.27
C PHE A 75 -20.20 9.13 -22.86
N TYR A 76 -20.86 7.99 -23.11
CA TYR A 76 -22.17 7.91 -23.75
C TYR A 76 -23.23 7.49 -22.73
N GLY A 77 -24.22 8.37 -22.50
CA GLY A 77 -25.41 8.08 -21.69
C GLY A 77 -26.66 7.90 -22.55
N GLU A 78 -27.80 7.67 -21.91
CA GLU A 78 -29.09 7.58 -22.60
C GLU A 78 -29.50 8.96 -23.17
N GLY A 79 -29.34 9.13 -24.49
CA GLY A 79 -29.62 10.39 -25.18
C GLY A 79 -28.63 11.53 -24.88
N THR A 80 -27.46 11.20 -24.32
CA THR A 80 -26.45 12.20 -23.96
C THR A 80 -25.03 11.80 -24.34
N ILE A 81 -24.18 12.79 -24.65
CA ILE A 81 -22.72 12.62 -24.77
C ILE A 81 -22.06 13.53 -23.75
N GLN A 82 -21.08 13.00 -23.03
CA GLN A 82 -20.24 13.76 -22.10
C GLN A 82 -18.80 13.83 -22.63
N ILE A 83 -18.24 15.04 -22.59
CA ILE A 83 -16.88 15.35 -23.02
C ILE A 83 -16.19 16.01 -21.84
N ALA A 84 -15.16 15.38 -21.28
CA ALA A 84 -14.31 15.96 -20.24
C ALA A 84 -12.96 16.30 -20.87
N LEU A 85 -12.57 17.58 -20.78
CA LEU A 85 -11.24 18.04 -21.21
C LEU A 85 -10.26 17.98 -20.02
N ASP A 86 -8.97 18.01 -20.31
CA ASP A 86 -7.93 17.99 -19.28
C ASP A 86 -6.70 18.81 -19.69
N GLU A 87 -5.65 18.79 -18.85
CA GLU A 87 -4.41 19.54 -19.05
C GLU A 87 -3.70 19.23 -20.38
N THR A 88 -3.89 18.02 -20.92
CA THR A 88 -3.21 17.54 -22.13
C THR A 88 -3.79 18.10 -23.43
N VAL A 89 -4.96 18.75 -23.36
CA VAL A 89 -5.66 19.30 -24.52
C VAL A 89 -4.94 20.53 -25.08
N PHE A 90 -4.79 20.56 -26.41
CA PHE A 90 -4.30 21.68 -27.21
C PHE A 90 -5.36 22.20 -28.19
N GLU A 91 -5.05 23.28 -28.90
CA GLU A 91 -5.98 23.91 -29.86
C GLU A 91 -6.38 22.94 -30.97
N GLU A 92 -5.46 22.10 -31.43
CA GLU A 92 -5.67 21.10 -32.46
C GLU A 92 -6.68 20.02 -32.04
N ASP A 93 -6.68 19.63 -30.76
CA ASP A 93 -7.66 18.69 -30.22
C ASP A 93 -9.05 19.33 -30.20
N ILE A 94 -9.14 20.61 -29.85
CA ILE A 94 -10.41 21.35 -29.89
C ILE A 94 -10.92 21.49 -31.32
N ASP A 95 -10.06 21.80 -32.29
CA ASP A 95 -10.43 21.84 -33.72
C ASP A 95 -10.95 20.48 -34.20
N LEU A 96 -10.26 19.39 -33.83
CA LEU A 96 -10.69 18.03 -34.11
C LEU A 96 -12.08 17.79 -33.52
N LEU A 97 -12.31 18.07 -32.24
CA LEU A 97 -13.61 17.90 -31.60
C LEU A 97 -14.70 18.71 -32.33
N ILE A 98 -14.45 19.98 -32.64
CA ILE A 98 -15.38 20.84 -33.40
C ILE A 98 -15.70 20.20 -34.76
N SER A 99 -14.69 19.69 -35.47
CA SER A 99 -14.86 19.07 -36.79
C SER A 99 -15.74 17.81 -36.73
N LEU A 100 -15.52 16.93 -35.74
CA LEU A 100 -16.29 15.69 -35.55
C LEU A 100 -17.77 15.99 -35.31
N PHE A 101 -18.05 16.96 -34.44
CA PHE A 101 -19.42 17.35 -34.11
C PHE A 101 -20.10 18.11 -35.26
N ASN A 102 -19.36 18.89 -36.05
CA ASN A 102 -19.91 19.55 -37.24
C ASN A 102 -20.25 18.53 -38.35
N GLU A 103 -19.36 17.57 -38.61
CA GLU A 103 -19.59 16.51 -39.59
C GLU A 103 -20.79 15.63 -39.22
N ALA A 104 -20.97 15.32 -37.93
CA ALA A 104 -22.08 14.50 -37.46
C ALA A 104 -23.49 15.08 -37.73
N VAL A 105 -23.59 16.38 -38.04
CA VAL A 105 -24.84 17.07 -38.38
C VAL A 105 -24.85 17.60 -39.81
N ASP A 106 -23.92 17.16 -40.66
CA ASP A 106 -23.73 17.65 -42.03
C ASP A 106 -23.62 19.19 -42.09
N GLY A 107 -23.00 19.78 -41.06
CA GLY A 107 -22.89 21.22 -40.87
C GLY A 107 -21.77 21.85 -41.70
N SER A 108 -21.86 23.17 -41.87
CA SER A 108 -20.81 24.00 -42.47
C SER A 108 -20.22 25.00 -41.48
N HIS A 109 -20.26 24.69 -40.18
CA HIS A 109 -19.75 25.56 -39.12
C HIS A 109 -18.24 25.71 -39.27
N ARG A 110 -17.75 26.94 -39.16
CA ARG A 110 -16.32 27.23 -39.13
C ARG A 110 -15.91 27.42 -37.67
N ALA A 111 -14.88 26.68 -37.24
CA ALA A 111 -14.35 26.79 -35.89
C ALA A 111 -14.04 28.25 -35.51
N ASP A 112 -14.49 28.65 -34.33
CA ASP A 112 -14.23 29.95 -33.72
C ASP A 112 -13.47 29.77 -32.41
N PHE A 113 -12.24 30.27 -32.37
CA PHE A 113 -11.36 30.21 -31.20
C PHE A 113 -11.36 31.50 -30.40
N ALA A 114 -12.36 32.37 -30.58
CA ALA A 114 -12.51 33.57 -29.77
C ALA A 114 -12.59 33.22 -28.28
N GLU A 115 -11.60 33.68 -27.52
CA GLU A 115 -11.61 33.51 -26.07
C GLU A 115 -12.79 34.27 -25.43
N PRO A 116 -13.51 33.66 -24.48
CA PRO A 116 -14.57 34.33 -23.75
C PRO A 116 -14.02 35.56 -23.00
N ALA A 117 -14.76 36.67 -23.04
CA ALA A 117 -14.38 37.89 -22.32
C ALA A 117 -14.34 37.73 -20.79
N ALA A 118 -15.00 36.70 -20.25
CA ALA A 118 -14.98 36.33 -18.84
C ALA A 118 -15.31 34.83 -18.65
N PHE A 119 -14.88 34.27 -17.52
CA PHE A 119 -15.28 32.94 -17.09
C PHE A 119 -16.80 32.90 -16.86
N GLN A 120 -17.49 31.96 -17.52
CA GLN A 120 -18.95 31.81 -17.44
C GLN A 120 -19.37 31.01 -16.18
N LEU A 121 -18.75 31.35 -15.05
CA LEU A 121 -19.10 30.82 -13.73
C LEU A 121 -19.86 31.90 -12.93
N PRO A 122 -20.90 31.52 -12.17
CA PRO A 122 -21.54 32.44 -11.22
C PRO A 122 -20.51 33.11 -10.32
N ALA A 123 -20.66 34.41 -10.05
CA ALA A 123 -19.69 35.17 -9.25
C ALA A 123 -19.42 34.53 -7.87
N ALA A 124 -20.43 33.90 -7.26
CA ALA A 124 -20.30 33.19 -5.99
C ALA A 124 -19.44 31.91 -6.04
N LEU A 125 -19.15 31.39 -7.23
CA LEU A 125 -18.34 30.18 -7.44
C LEU A 125 -16.92 30.52 -7.94
N GLN A 126 -16.61 31.79 -8.18
CA GLN A 126 -15.26 32.22 -8.58
C GLN A 126 -14.37 32.35 -7.34
N ARG A 127 -13.26 31.60 -7.32
CA ARG A 127 -12.34 31.54 -6.18
C ARG A 127 -11.22 32.57 -6.32
N GLU A 128 -11.00 33.35 -5.25
CA GLU A 128 -9.82 34.20 -5.11
C GLU A 128 -8.58 33.39 -4.71
N PRO A 129 -7.36 33.80 -5.11
CA PRO A 129 -6.14 33.02 -4.91
C PRO A 129 -5.63 33.13 -3.46
N ASP A 130 -6.26 32.39 -2.54
CA ASP A 130 -5.95 32.34 -1.10
C ASP A 130 -5.26 31.03 -0.65
N TYR A 131 -4.83 30.21 -1.61
CA TYR A 131 -4.28 28.87 -1.39
C TYR A 131 -2.79 28.78 -1.74
N LEU A 132 -2.13 27.73 -1.23
CA LEU A 132 -0.70 27.46 -1.47
C LEU A 132 0.18 28.69 -1.15
N THR A 133 -0.18 29.41 -0.08
CA THR A 133 0.49 30.64 0.34
C THR A 133 1.78 30.40 1.13
N HIS A 134 1.96 29.17 1.65
CA HIS A 134 3.17 28.78 2.36
C HIS A 134 4.39 28.83 1.42
N GLU A 135 5.56 29.21 1.95
CA GLU A 135 6.81 29.39 1.19
C GLU A 135 7.15 28.17 0.33
N VAL A 136 6.93 26.95 0.85
CA VAL A 136 7.20 25.69 0.13
C VAL A 136 6.60 25.63 -1.29
N PHE A 137 5.43 26.25 -1.52
CA PHE A 137 4.77 26.27 -2.83
C PHE A 137 5.22 27.44 -3.73
N ASN A 138 6.16 28.25 -3.26
CA ASN A 138 6.62 29.49 -3.88
C ASN A 138 8.15 29.54 -4.08
N SER A 139 8.89 28.47 -3.74
CA SER A 139 10.36 28.46 -3.74
C SER A 139 11.03 27.50 -4.74
N TYR A 140 10.30 26.58 -5.38
CA TYR A 140 10.90 25.48 -6.16
C TYR A 140 10.32 25.38 -7.57
N HIS A 141 10.29 26.49 -8.32
CA HIS A 141 9.62 26.57 -9.63
C HIS A 141 10.56 26.34 -10.82
N THR A 142 11.87 26.26 -10.60
CA THR A 142 12.81 25.77 -11.63
C THR A 142 13.05 24.27 -11.46
N GLU A 143 13.27 23.57 -12.57
CA GLU A 143 13.55 22.12 -12.53
C GLU A 143 14.76 21.80 -11.62
N THR A 144 15.81 22.63 -11.68
CA THR A 144 16.99 22.46 -10.82
C THR A 144 16.66 22.61 -9.32
N GLU A 145 15.82 23.56 -8.95
CA GLU A 145 15.42 23.75 -7.55
C GLU A 145 14.53 22.62 -7.05
N LEU A 146 13.57 22.17 -7.87
CA LEU A 146 12.72 21.04 -7.53
C LEU A 146 13.55 19.76 -7.36
N MET A 147 14.46 19.47 -8.29
CA MET A 147 15.35 18.31 -8.21
C MET A 147 16.21 18.33 -6.94
N ARG A 148 16.74 19.51 -6.56
CA ARG A 148 17.48 19.67 -5.29
C ARG A 148 16.58 19.48 -4.08
N TYR A 149 15.34 19.95 -4.12
CA TYR A 149 14.38 19.79 -3.03
C TYR A 149 14.03 18.32 -2.82
N ILE A 150 13.65 17.61 -3.89
CA ILE A 150 13.36 16.17 -3.87
C ILE A 150 14.57 15.42 -3.32
N LYS A 151 15.78 15.68 -3.85
CA LYS A 151 16.99 14.98 -3.39
C LYS A 151 17.32 15.25 -1.92
N ARG A 152 17.04 16.47 -1.44
CA ARG A 152 17.25 16.82 -0.03
C ARG A 152 16.29 16.08 0.91
N LEU A 153 15.06 15.82 0.48
CA LEU A 153 14.11 15.01 1.24
C LEU A 153 14.48 13.53 1.17
N GLU A 154 14.77 13.01 -0.02
CA GLU A 154 15.20 11.62 -0.22
C GLU A 154 16.40 11.25 0.66
N ASN A 155 17.41 12.12 0.74
CA ASN A 155 18.61 11.87 1.55
C ASN A 155 18.35 11.86 3.08
N ARG A 156 17.14 12.22 3.55
CA ARG A 156 16.75 12.13 4.97
C ARG A 156 16.06 10.80 5.30
N ASP A 157 15.66 10.04 4.29
CA ASP A 157 14.89 8.81 4.44
C ASP A 157 15.78 7.60 4.14
N LEU A 158 15.95 6.75 5.15
CA LEU A 158 16.64 5.47 4.97
C LEU A 158 15.72 4.54 4.16
N SER A 159 16.25 4.00 3.06
CA SER A 159 15.54 3.13 2.12
C SER A 159 16.36 1.87 1.79
N LEU A 160 15.78 0.95 1.02
CA LEU A 160 16.46 -0.28 0.56
C LEU A 160 17.71 -0.01 -0.30
N ALA A 161 17.95 1.22 -0.75
CA ALA A 161 19.21 1.60 -1.40
C ALA A 161 20.39 1.74 -0.41
N HIS A 162 20.12 1.74 0.90
CA HIS A 162 21.12 1.97 1.94
C HIS A 162 21.47 0.68 2.69
N SER A 163 20.47 -0.01 3.21
CA SER A 163 20.59 -1.22 4.02
C SER A 163 19.27 -1.99 4.06
N MET A 164 19.33 -3.22 4.57
CA MET A 164 18.17 -4.05 4.88
C MET A 164 17.22 -3.31 5.83
N ILE A 165 15.94 -3.33 5.51
CA ILE A 165 14.86 -2.87 6.38
C ILE A 165 14.09 -4.12 6.84
N ALA A 166 14.47 -4.70 7.97
CA ALA A 166 13.97 -6.00 8.42
C ALA A 166 12.62 -5.93 9.15
N LEU A 167 11.64 -5.20 8.59
CA LEU A 167 10.30 -5.05 9.16
C LEU A 167 9.52 -6.36 9.05
N GLY A 168 9.26 -7.02 10.18
CA GLY A 168 8.34 -8.15 10.28
C GLY A 168 6.95 -7.84 9.74
N SER A 169 6.33 -8.80 9.07
CA SER A 169 5.05 -8.71 8.37
C SER A 169 5.01 -7.67 7.23
N CYS A 170 6.16 -7.22 6.73
CA CYS A 170 6.24 -6.26 5.63
C CYS A 170 6.90 -6.80 4.36
N THR A 171 7.73 -7.85 4.46
CA THR A 171 8.46 -8.42 3.34
C THR A 171 9.16 -7.37 2.48
N MET A 172 10.14 -6.67 3.07
CA MET A 172 10.92 -5.63 2.42
C MET A 172 11.94 -6.19 1.40
N LYS A 173 11.44 -6.92 0.40
CA LYS A 173 12.23 -7.58 -0.63
C LYS A 173 12.64 -6.62 -1.75
N LEU A 174 13.44 -7.10 -2.70
CA LEU A 174 13.81 -6.36 -3.90
C LEU A 174 12.56 -5.93 -4.70
N ASN A 175 12.54 -4.66 -5.10
CA ASN A 175 11.68 -4.16 -6.17
C ASN A 175 12.57 -3.96 -7.40
N ALA A 176 12.58 -4.92 -8.33
CA ALA A 176 13.61 -4.95 -9.37
C ALA A 176 13.35 -3.86 -10.42
N ALA A 177 14.42 -3.22 -10.91
CA ALA A 177 14.30 -2.19 -11.94
C ALA A 177 13.54 -2.68 -13.18
N THR A 178 13.75 -3.94 -13.59
CA THR A 178 13.04 -4.57 -14.72
C THR A 178 11.53 -4.72 -14.48
N GLU A 179 11.09 -4.83 -13.23
CA GLU A 179 9.67 -4.91 -12.86
C GLU A 179 9.02 -3.52 -12.83
N LEU A 180 9.81 -2.46 -12.57
CA LEU A 180 9.34 -1.09 -12.44
C LEU A 180 9.31 -0.30 -13.76
N ILE A 181 10.19 -0.64 -14.72
CA ILE A 181 10.27 0.04 -16.03
C ILE A 181 8.91 0.13 -16.75
N PRO A 182 8.05 -0.92 -16.78
CA PRO A 182 6.77 -0.86 -17.48
C PRO A 182 5.80 0.21 -16.97
N LEU A 183 5.98 0.73 -15.75
CA LEU A 183 5.11 1.77 -15.20
C LEU A 183 5.17 3.09 -15.98
N SER A 184 6.25 3.34 -16.73
CA SER A 184 6.39 4.54 -17.57
C SER A 184 6.05 4.31 -19.04
N TRP A 185 5.59 3.11 -19.42
CA TRP A 185 5.17 2.83 -20.79
C TRP A 185 3.79 3.45 -21.04
N PRO A 186 3.65 4.34 -22.04
CA PRO A 186 2.37 5.00 -22.34
C PRO A 186 1.21 4.01 -22.55
N GLU A 187 1.51 2.84 -23.13
CA GLU A 187 0.55 1.76 -23.39
C GLU A 187 -0.14 1.24 -22.12
N PHE A 188 0.45 1.47 -20.95
CA PHE A 188 -0.14 1.12 -19.65
C PHE A 188 -0.45 2.34 -18.78
N ALA A 189 0.41 3.37 -18.82
CA ALA A 189 0.32 4.53 -17.94
C ALA A 189 -0.75 5.54 -18.36
N HIS A 190 -1.09 5.63 -19.65
CA HIS A 190 -1.96 6.67 -20.21
C HIS A 190 -3.32 6.12 -20.67
N ILE A 191 -3.76 4.99 -20.11
CA ILE A 191 -5.05 4.37 -20.43
C ILE A 191 -6.10 4.78 -19.40
N HIS A 192 -7.20 5.36 -19.86
CA HIS A 192 -8.35 5.64 -18.99
C HIS A 192 -8.98 4.32 -18.51
N PRO A 193 -9.31 4.16 -17.20
CA PRO A 193 -9.76 2.88 -16.64
C PRO A 193 -11.10 2.36 -17.21
N PHE A 194 -11.85 3.22 -17.90
CA PHE A 194 -13.12 2.88 -18.57
C PHE A 194 -13.03 2.96 -20.09
N ALA A 195 -11.82 2.87 -20.65
CA ALA A 195 -11.65 2.76 -22.10
C ALA A 195 -12.38 1.51 -22.64
N PRO A 196 -12.89 1.56 -23.88
CA PRO A 196 -13.46 0.39 -24.56
C PRO A 196 -12.55 -0.84 -24.50
N GLN A 197 -13.16 -2.02 -24.34
CA GLN A 197 -12.42 -3.27 -24.08
C GLN A 197 -11.46 -3.63 -25.21
N ASP A 198 -11.78 -3.31 -26.46
CA ASP A 198 -10.95 -3.53 -27.64
C ASP A 198 -9.66 -2.69 -27.64
N GLN A 199 -9.62 -1.57 -26.90
CA GLN A 199 -8.44 -0.72 -26.76
C GLN A 199 -7.47 -1.18 -25.66
N VAL A 200 -7.89 -2.11 -24.80
CA VAL A 200 -7.15 -2.53 -23.59
C VAL A 200 -6.78 -4.01 -23.58
N GLN A 201 -6.70 -4.64 -24.75
CA GLN A 201 -6.42 -6.09 -24.86
C GLN A 201 -5.11 -6.50 -24.18
N GLY A 202 -4.08 -5.64 -24.17
CA GLY A 202 -2.84 -5.89 -23.43
C GLY A 202 -3.06 -5.99 -21.91
N TYR A 203 -3.87 -5.09 -21.33
CA TYR A 203 -4.28 -5.20 -19.92
C TYR A 203 -5.13 -6.45 -19.68
N VAL A 204 -6.06 -6.78 -20.58
CA VAL A 204 -6.91 -7.98 -20.46
C VAL A 204 -6.05 -9.26 -20.39
N GLU A 205 -5.03 -9.37 -21.24
CA GLU A 205 -4.10 -10.50 -21.21
C GLU A 205 -3.34 -10.57 -19.88
N ILE A 206 -2.75 -9.46 -19.43
CA ILE A 206 -1.97 -9.40 -18.19
C ILE A 206 -2.83 -9.71 -16.96
N VAL A 207 -4.03 -9.13 -16.89
CA VAL A 207 -4.99 -9.37 -15.81
C VAL A 207 -5.34 -10.85 -15.74
N ARG A 208 -5.77 -11.44 -16.87
CA ARG A 208 -6.15 -12.86 -16.93
C ARG A 208 -4.99 -13.77 -16.56
N ASP A 209 -3.80 -13.52 -17.09
CA ASP A 209 -2.62 -14.30 -16.79
C ASP A 209 -2.25 -14.20 -15.30
N LEU A 210 -2.27 -13.00 -14.73
CA LEU A 210 -1.96 -12.79 -13.33
C LEU A 210 -3.00 -13.47 -12.43
N GLU A 211 -4.30 -13.35 -12.74
CA GLU A 211 -5.36 -14.09 -12.03
C GLU A 211 -5.08 -15.60 -12.03
N ASN A 212 -4.71 -16.17 -13.18
CA ASN A 212 -4.37 -17.58 -13.30
C ASN A 212 -3.13 -17.96 -12.48
N TYR A 213 -2.06 -17.15 -12.52
CA TYR A 213 -0.86 -17.42 -11.74
C TYR A 213 -1.15 -17.36 -10.23
N LEU A 214 -1.94 -16.38 -9.78
CA LEU A 214 -2.30 -16.26 -8.37
C LEU A 214 -3.22 -17.42 -7.93
N CYS A 215 -4.14 -17.86 -8.78
CA CYS A 215 -4.95 -19.06 -8.53
C CYS A 215 -4.07 -20.31 -8.36
N GLU A 216 -3.12 -20.55 -9.27
CA GLU A 216 -2.17 -21.67 -9.18
C GLU A 216 -1.34 -21.61 -7.88
N ILE A 217 -0.77 -20.43 -7.57
CA ILE A 217 0.05 -20.22 -6.36
C ILE A 217 -0.76 -20.46 -5.08
N THR A 218 -2.04 -20.11 -5.08
CA THR A 218 -2.90 -20.22 -3.91
C THR A 218 -3.68 -21.54 -3.83
N GLY A 219 -3.72 -22.30 -4.93
CA GLY A 219 -4.53 -23.51 -5.09
C GLY A 219 -6.04 -23.23 -5.24
N PHE A 220 -6.42 -21.97 -5.48
CA PHE A 220 -7.80 -21.55 -5.64
C PHE A 220 -8.27 -21.56 -7.10
N THR A 221 -9.57 -21.38 -7.32
CA THR A 221 -10.19 -21.53 -8.64
C THR A 221 -10.51 -20.20 -9.32
N ALA A 222 -10.64 -19.11 -8.56
CA ALA A 222 -10.93 -17.79 -9.10
C ALA A 222 -10.21 -16.68 -8.31
N CYS A 223 -9.96 -15.56 -8.98
CA CYS A 223 -9.28 -14.40 -8.42
C CYS A 223 -10.02 -13.11 -8.79
N SER A 224 -9.98 -12.11 -7.90
CA SER A 224 -10.37 -10.74 -8.21
C SER A 224 -9.21 -9.79 -7.92
N LEU A 225 -8.77 -9.08 -8.95
CA LEU A 225 -7.76 -8.01 -8.83
C LEU A 225 -8.36 -6.64 -8.46
N GLN A 226 -9.63 -6.57 -8.09
CA GLN A 226 -10.29 -5.28 -7.78
C GLN A 226 -9.79 -4.61 -6.48
N PRO A 227 -9.56 -5.32 -5.35
CA PRO A 227 -9.18 -4.67 -4.11
C PRO A 227 -7.75 -4.10 -4.17
N ASN A 228 -7.61 -2.82 -3.82
CA ASN A 228 -6.38 -2.03 -4.01
C ASN A 228 -5.49 -1.92 -2.74
N SER A 229 -5.71 -2.76 -1.74
CA SER A 229 -4.86 -2.88 -0.55
C SER A 229 -5.17 -4.20 0.18
N GLY A 230 -4.30 -4.64 1.09
CA GLY A 230 -4.54 -5.87 1.86
C GLY A 230 -5.84 -5.81 2.69
N ALA A 231 -6.06 -4.69 3.39
CA ALA A 231 -7.30 -4.45 4.15
C ALA A 231 -8.55 -4.42 3.24
N GLN A 232 -8.44 -3.89 2.02
CA GLN A 232 -9.53 -3.97 1.04
C GLN A 232 -9.77 -5.41 0.56
N GLY A 233 -8.72 -6.23 0.47
CA GLY A 233 -8.81 -7.67 0.22
C GLY A 233 -9.54 -8.41 1.35
N GLU A 234 -9.22 -8.09 2.61
CA GLU A 234 -9.97 -8.59 3.78
C GLU A 234 -11.45 -8.23 3.70
N TYR A 235 -11.74 -6.95 3.53
CA TYR A 235 -13.11 -6.48 3.40
C TYR A 235 -13.87 -7.16 2.25
N ALA A 236 -13.25 -7.26 1.06
CA ALA A 236 -13.83 -7.94 -0.09
C ALA A 236 -14.06 -9.43 0.14
N GLY A 237 -13.10 -10.13 0.76
CA GLY A 237 -13.23 -11.55 1.09
C GLY A 237 -14.35 -11.82 2.09
N LEU A 238 -14.48 -10.99 3.13
CA LEU A 238 -15.56 -11.11 4.11
C LEU A 238 -16.93 -10.75 3.52
N LEU A 239 -17.01 -9.75 2.63
CA LEU A 239 -18.24 -9.48 1.89
C LEU A 239 -18.62 -10.63 0.95
N THR A 240 -17.64 -11.30 0.34
CA THR A 240 -17.84 -12.48 -0.51
C THR A 240 -18.40 -13.65 0.32
N ILE A 241 -17.85 -13.91 1.52
CA ILE A 241 -18.38 -14.88 2.49
C ILE A 241 -19.82 -14.51 2.90
N ARG A 242 -20.07 -13.23 3.19
CA ARG A 242 -21.41 -12.77 3.58
C ARG A 242 -22.42 -12.96 2.45
N ALA A 243 -22.05 -12.69 1.21
CA ALA A 243 -22.90 -12.92 0.04
C ALA A 243 -23.21 -14.41 -0.15
N TYR A 244 -22.22 -15.27 0.04
CA TYR A 244 -22.42 -16.73 0.05
C TYR A 244 -23.45 -17.17 1.10
N HIS A 245 -23.34 -16.70 2.34
CA HIS A 245 -24.32 -17.04 3.39
C HIS A 245 -25.72 -16.51 3.06
N LEU A 246 -25.84 -15.29 2.52
CA LEU A 246 -27.11 -14.72 2.09
C LEU A 246 -27.77 -15.55 0.98
N ALA A 247 -27.00 -15.97 -0.02
CA ALA A 247 -27.48 -16.78 -1.13
C ALA A 247 -27.99 -18.17 -0.67
N ASN A 248 -27.39 -18.73 0.38
CA ASN A 248 -27.80 -20.01 0.96
C ASN A 248 -28.95 -19.89 1.98
N GLY A 249 -29.50 -18.70 2.21
CA GLY A 249 -30.57 -18.47 3.20
C GLY A 249 -30.07 -18.33 4.65
N ASP A 250 -28.75 -18.31 4.84
CA ASP A 250 -28.06 -18.25 6.14
C ASP A 250 -27.63 -16.83 6.51
N GLY A 251 -28.38 -15.81 6.10
CA GLY A 251 -28.06 -14.39 6.34
C GLY A 251 -27.95 -13.95 7.81
N HIS A 252 -28.31 -14.82 8.74
CA HIS A 252 -28.16 -14.64 10.20
C HIS A 252 -26.75 -15.00 10.70
N ARG A 253 -25.90 -15.62 9.85
CA ARG A 253 -24.49 -15.88 10.15
C ARG A 253 -23.67 -14.60 10.02
N THR A 254 -23.33 -13.99 11.15
CA THR A 254 -22.60 -12.72 11.21
C THR A 254 -21.39 -12.72 12.15
N VAL A 255 -21.11 -13.82 12.87
CA VAL A 255 -19.98 -13.89 13.81
C VAL A 255 -18.69 -14.23 13.06
N ALA A 256 -17.65 -13.42 13.27
CA ALA A 256 -16.29 -13.67 12.82
C ALA A 256 -15.40 -14.01 14.02
N LEU A 257 -14.85 -15.22 14.04
CA LEU A 257 -13.82 -15.61 14.99
C LEU A 257 -12.47 -15.06 14.54
N ILE A 258 -11.75 -14.39 15.44
CA ILE A 258 -10.45 -13.77 15.12
C ILE A 258 -9.46 -14.07 16.26
N PRO A 259 -8.33 -14.75 16.01
CA PRO A 259 -7.28 -14.96 17.01
C PRO A 259 -6.73 -13.64 17.57
N SER A 260 -6.39 -13.62 18.86
CA SER A 260 -5.81 -12.43 19.51
C SER A 260 -4.46 -11.99 18.92
N SER A 261 -3.79 -12.85 18.17
CA SER A 261 -2.54 -12.57 17.45
C SER A 261 -2.75 -11.92 16.07
N ALA A 262 -3.97 -11.89 15.55
CA ALA A 262 -4.25 -11.40 14.20
C ALA A 262 -3.83 -9.94 14.00
N HIS A 263 -3.54 -9.57 12.75
CA HIS A 263 -3.26 -8.18 12.41
C HIS A 263 -4.46 -7.27 12.73
N GLY A 264 -4.20 -6.02 13.12
CA GLY A 264 -5.24 -5.09 13.54
C GLY A 264 -6.26 -4.72 12.45
N THR A 265 -5.93 -4.98 11.17
CA THR A 265 -6.86 -4.82 10.05
C THR A 265 -7.97 -5.86 10.08
N ASN A 266 -7.70 -7.11 10.51
CA ASN A 266 -8.68 -8.19 10.51
C ASN A 266 -9.97 -7.82 11.28
N PRO A 267 -9.93 -7.42 12.57
CA PRO A 267 -11.14 -7.01 13.29
C PRO A 267 -11.76 -5.75 12.71
N ALA A 268 -10.98 -4.80 12.18
CA ALA A 268 -11.52 -3.59 11.56
C ALA A 268 -12.31 -3.91 10.28
N SER A 269 -11.76 -4.76 9.42
CA SER A 269 -12.38 -5.25 8.18
C SER A 269 -13.65 -6.05 8.46
N ALA A 270 -13.64 -6.90 9.50
CA ALA A 270 -14.82 -7.66 9.91
C ALA A 270 -15.96 -6.75 10.39
N VAL A 271 -15.67 -5.77 11.24
CA VAL A 271 -16.66 -4.77 11.67
C VAL A 271 -17.19 -3.97 10.48
N MET A 272 -16.32 -3.55 9.57
CA MET A 272 -16.73 -2.86 8.34
C MET A 272 -17.64 -3.71 7.44
N ALA A 273 -17.39 -5.02 7.36
CA ALA A 273 -18.24 -5.97 6.63
C ALA A 273 -19.58 -6.28 7.34
N GLY A 274 -19.82 -5.67 8.52
CA GLY A 274 -21.03 -5.86 9.31
C GLY A 274 -21.04 -7.15 10.13
N MET A 275 -19.87 -7.70 10.46
CA MET A 275 -19.73 -8.89 11.30
C MET A 275 -19.51 -8.53 12.77
N GLU A 276 -19.94 -9.44 13.67
CA GLU A 276 -19.64 -9.39 15.10
C GLU A 276 -18.33 -10.11 15.37
N VAL A 277 -17.34 -9.39 15.92
CA VAL A 277 -16.01 -9.94 16.20
C VAL A 277 -16.00 -10.66 17.55
N VAL A 278 -15.61 -11.92 17.53
CA VAL A 278 -15.34 -12.73 18.73
C VAL A 278 -13.88 -13.14 18.73
N VAL A 279 -13.15 -12.70 19.76
CA VAL A 279 -11.72 -12.99 19.89
C VAL A 279 -11.52 -14.45 20.30
N VAL A 280 -10.58 -15.15 19.66
CA VAL A 280 -10.09 -16.50 20.04
C VAL A 280 -8.74 -16.35 20.73
N ALA A 281 -8.52 -17.07 21.82
CA ALA A 281 -7.28 -17.02 22.57
C ALA A 281 -6.10 -17.65 21.80
N CYS A 282 -4.89 -17.31 22.23
CA CYS A 282 -3.67 -18.01 21.85
C CYS A 282 -3.10 -18.76 23.07
N ASP A 283 -2.44 -19.89 22.84
CA ASP A 283 -1.73 -20.64 23.87
C ASP A 283 -0.43 -19.93 24.30
N ASP A 284 0.25 -20.46 25.34
CA ASP A 284 1.51 -19.90 25.85
C ASP A 284 2.65 -19.93 24.81
N ASN A 285 2.54 -20.79 23.77
CA ASN A 285 3.49 -20.89 22.66
C ASN A 285 3.10 -19.99 21.48
N GLY A 286 2.05 -19.17 21.61
CA GLY A 286 1.58 -18.24 20.60
C GLY A 286 0.79 -18.89 19.45
N ASN A 287 0.40 -20.16 19.54
CA ASN A 287 -0.51 -20.78 18.57
C ASN A 287 -1.96 -20.41 18.88
N ILE A 288 -2.88 -20.64 17.95
CA ILE A 288 -4.31 -20.54 18.24
C ILE A 288 -4.68 -21.61 19.28
N ASP A 289 -5.41 -21.21 20.32
CA ASP A 289 -5.99 -22.17 21.28
C ASP A 289 -7.14 -22.93 20.59
N THR A 290 -6.85 -24.14 20.12
CA THR A 290 -7.81 -24.98 19.39
C THR A 290 -9.03 -25.36 20.25
N ASP A 291 -8.87 -25.50 21.57
CA ASP A 291 -9.98 -25.83 22.47
C ASP A 291 -10.91 -24.62 22.64
N ASP A 292 -10.36 -23.42 22.87
CA ASP A 292 -11.13 -22.18 22.90
C ASP A 292 -11.83 -21.91 21.55
N LEU A 293 -11.12 -22.12 20.43
CA LEU A 293 -11.70 -22.04 19.09
C LEU A 293 -12.89 -23.00 18.94
N ARG A 294 -12.71 -24.28 19.31
CA ARG A 294 -13.76 -25.30 19.21
C ARG A 294 -14.97 -24.93 20.06
N ASN A 295 -14.75 -24.48 21.29
CA ASN A 295 -15.81 -24.05 22.19
C ASN A 295 -16.58 -22.87 21.61
N LYS A 296 -15.90 -21.86 21.06
CA LYS A 296 -16.54 -20.70 20.41
C LYS A 296 -17.25 -21.07 19.11
N ALA A 297 -16.66 -21.91 18.28
CA ALA A 297 -17.30 -22.38 17.05
C ALA A 297 -18.61 -23.11 17.34
N VAL A 298 -18.65 -23.94 18.39
CA VAL A 298 -19.88 -24.61 18.85
C VAL A 298 -20.86 -23.62 19.48
N GLN A 299 -20.39 -22.70 20.32
CA GLN A 299 -21.22 -21.67 20.96
C GLN A 299 -21.94 -20.80 19.93
N TYR A 300 -21.23 -20.39 18.87
CA TYR A 300 -21.75 -19.51 17.83
C TYR A 300 -22.19 -20.27 16.58
N ARG A 301 -22.37 -21.60 16.63
CA ARG A 301 -22.64 -22.44 15.45
C ARG A 301 -23.73 -21.92 14.53
N ASP A 302 -24.83 -21.42 15.10
CA ASP A 302 -25.97 -20.92 14.33
C ASP A 302 -25.69 -19.55 13.70
N THR A 303 -24.78 -18.76 14.27
CA THR A 303 -24.43 -17.40 13.80
C THR A 303 -23.02 -17.30 13.21
N LEU A 304 -22.26 -18.39 13.15
CA LEU A 304 -20.86 -18.41 12.71
C LEU A 304 -20.78 -18.17 11.21
N ALA A 305 -20.19 -17.03 10.83
CA ALA A 305 -19.96 -16.65 9.44
C ALA A 305 -18.56 -17.06 8.98
N ALA A 306 -17.54 -16.70 9.76
CA ALA A 306 -16.16 -16.87 9.35
C ALA A 306 -15.17 -17.08 10.50
N LEU A 307 -14.01 -17.65 10.18
CA LEU A 307 -12.75 -17.50 10.90
C LEU A 307 -11.80 -16.66 10.05
N MET A 308 -11.10 -15.71 10.67
CA MET A 308 -9.94 -15.05 10.04
C MET A 308 -8.67 -15.58 10.67
N VAL A 309 -7.79 -16.20 9.87
CA VAL A 309 -6.51 -16.76 10.32
C VAL A 309 -5.37 -16.23 9.46
N THR A 310 -4.18 -16.06 10.04
CA THR A 310 -2.95 -15.74 9.30
C THR A 310 -2.06 -16.99 9.30
N TYR A 311 -1.54 -17.40 8.15
CA TYR A 311 -0.67 -18.58 8.07
C TYR A 311 0.58 -18.31 7.21
N PRO A 312 1.81 -18.62 7.68
CA PRO A 312 2.15 -18.82 9.09
C PRO A 312 1.68 -17.63 9.95
N SER A 313 1.49 -17.86 11.24
CA SER A 313 0.91 -16.85 12.13
C SER A 313 1.77 -15.58 12.18
N THR A 314 1.20 -14.50 12.71
CA THR A 314 1.91 -13.23 12.98
C THR A 314 3.05 -13.39 13.99
N HIS A 315 3.17 -14.55 14.65
CA HIS A 315 4.31 -14.91 15.49
C HIS A 315 5.48 -15.52 14.71
N GLY A 316 5.35 -15.68 13.39
CA GLY A 316 6.39 -16.26 12.53
C GLY A 316 6.53 -17.78 12.69
N VAL A 317 5.45 -18.49 13.01
CA VAL A 317 5.44 -19.95 13.22
C VAL A 317 4.39 -20.65 12.36
N PHE A 318 4.73 -21.86 11.90
CA PHE A 318 3.78 -22.74 11.22
C PHE A 318 2.99 -23.54 12.25
N GLU A 319 1.69 -23.29 12.34
CA GLU A 319 0.78 -24.02 13.23
C GLU A 319 0.45 -25.40 12.67
N THR A 320 0.80 -26.45 13.41
CA THR A 320 0.58 -27.83 12.97
C THR A 320 -0.89 -28.24 12.97
N ALA A 321 -1.74 -27.53 13.71
CA ALA A 321 -3.18 -27.81 13.84
C ALA A 321 -4.04 -27.08 12.79
N ILE A 322 -3.44 -26.41 11.79
CA ILE A 322 -4.17 -25.54 10.86
C ILE A 322 -5.32 -26.24 10.11
N HIS A 323 -5.14 -27.51 9.72
CA HIS A 323 -6.21 -28.29 9.10
C HIS A 323 -7.37 -28.54 10.06
N GLU A 324 -7.08 -28.95 11.29
CA GLU A 324 -8.10 -29.16 12.33
C GLU A 324 -8.86 -27.86 12.62
N ILE A 325 -8.16 -26.72 12.67
CA ILE A 325 -8.74 -25.39 12.84
C ILE A 325 -9.73 -25.08 11.72
N CYS A 326 -9.36 -25.31 10.46
CA CYS A 326 -10.26 -25.11 9.31
C CYS A 326 -11.47 -26.06 9.37
N GLU A 327 -11.25 -27.33 9.67
CA GLU A 327 -12.29 -28.35 9.78
C GLU A 327 -13.33 -28.00 10.86
N ILE A 328 -12.89 -27.55 12.04
CA ILE A 328 -13.79 -27.09 13.13
C ILE A 328 -14.75 -26.01 12.62
N ILE A 329 -14.26 -25.06 11.82
CA ILE A 329 -15.07 -23.96 11.30
C ILE A 329 -16.07 -24.46 10.26
N HIS A 330 -15.61 -25.31 9.35
CA HIS A 330 -16.47 -25.89 8.31
C HIS A 330 -17.57 -26.79 8.91
N GLU A 331 -17.26 -27.61 9.92
CA GLU A 331 -18.23 -28.46 10.63
C GLU A 331 -19.35 -27.65 11.31
N ASN A 332 -19.07 -26.40 11.66
CA ASN A 332 -20.02 -25.47 12.27
C ASN A 332 -20.64 -24.48 11.28
N GLY A 333 -20.45 -24.70 9.97
CA GLY A 333 -21.08 -23.93 8.89
C GLY A 333 -20.44 -22.58 8.59
N GLY A 334 -19.27 -22.29 9.16
CA GLY A 334 -18.49 -21.09 8.84
C GLY A 334 -17.61 -21.25 7.60
N LYS A 335 -17.02 -20.14 7.15
CA LYS A 335 -15.99 -20.09 6.10
C LYS A 335 -14.64 -19.64 6.66
N VAL A 336 -13.55 -20.07 6.04
CA VAL A 336 -12.20 -19.72 6.50
C VAL A 336 -11.61 -18.66 5.57
N TYR A 337 -11.38 -17.48 6.13
CA TYR A 337 -10.59 -16.42 5.51
C TYR A 337 -9.13 -16.54 5.97
N MET A 338 -8.21 -16.68 5.02
CA MET A 338 -6.78 -16.60 5.29
C MET A 338 -6.23 -15.23 4.94
N ASP A 339 -5.62 -14.56 5.91
CA ASP A 339 -4.72 -13.44 5.67
C ASP A 339 -3.42 -13.96 5.04
N GLY A 340 -3.22 -13.62 3.75
CA GLY A 340 -2.06 -14.02 2.97
C GLY A 340 -0.91 -13.02 2.98
N ALA A 341 -0.85 -12.09 3.94
CA ALA A 341 0.30 -11.21 4.12
C ALA A 341 1.63 -11.98 4.28
N ASN A 342 1.56 -13.18 4.86
CA ASN A 342 2.71 -14.05 5.14
C ASN A 342 2.95 -15.11 4.04
N MET A 343 2.41 -14.93 2.84
CA MET A 343 2.61 -15.86 1.72
C MET A 343 4.07 -16.02 1.28
N ASN A 344 4.98 -15.11 1.66
CA ASN A 344 6.41 -15.27 1.39
C ASN A 344 7.05 -16.50 2.06
N ALA A 345 6.36 -17.11 3.03
CA ALA A 345 6.74 -18.38 3.63
C ALA A 345 6.05 -19.61 2.99
N GLN A 346 5.11 -19.40 2.08
CA GLN A 346 4.28 -20.47 1.51
C GLN A 346 4.57 -20.77 0.04
N VAL A 347 4.75 -19.74 -0.80
CA VAL A 347 4.77 -19.89 -2.28
C VAL A 347 5.70 -21.02 -2.73
N GLY A 348 5.13 -22.04 -3.38
CA GLY A 348 5.86 -23.20 -3.91
C GLY A 348 6.19 -24.31 -2.89
N LEU A 349 5.82 -24.14 -1.62
CA LEU A 349 5.97 -25.16 -0.56
C LEU A 349 4.63 -25.69 -0.06
N THR A 350 3.65 -24.79 0.14
CA THR A 350 2.26 -25.08 0.50
C THR A 350 1.37 -23.96 -0.08
N ASN A 351 0.05 -24.03 0.11
CA ASN A 351 -0.84 -22.97 -0.31
C ASN A 351 -2.13 -22.90 0.55
N PRO A 352 -2.86 -21.76 0.51
CA PRO A 352 -4.11 -21.57 1.25
C PRO A 352 -5.17 -22.67 1.00
N ALA A 353 -5.34 -23.15 -0.24
CA ALA A 353 -6.35 -24.17 -0.51
C ALA A 353 -6.02 -25.50 0.16
N ILE A 354 -4.74 -25.92 0.16
CA ILE A 354 -4.29 -27.15 0.82
C ILE A 354 -4.56 -27.08 2.32
N ILE A 355 -4.29 -25.94 2.98
CA ILE A 355 -4.53 -25.82 4.43
C ILE A 355 -6.03 -25.76 4.80
N GLY A 356 -6.94 -25.64 3.82
CA GLY A 356 -8.38 -25.62 4.04
C GLY A 356 -9.02 -24.22 4.07
N ALA A 357 -8.36 -23.18 3.58
CA ALA A 357 -8.97 -21.86 3.46
C ALA A 357 -10.02 -21.81 2.32
N ASP A 358 -11.02 -20.95 2.45
CA ASP A 358 -12.02 -20.71 1.39
C ASP A 358 -11.70 -19.47 0.54
N VAL A 359 -11.08 -18.46 1.15
CA VAL A 359 -10.67 -17.21 0.53
C VAL A 359 -9.36 -16.72 1.15
N CYS A 360 -8.49 -16.16 0.33
CA CYS A 360 -7.25 -15.52 0.77
C CYS A 360 -7.04 -14.21 0.03
N HIS A 361 -6.64 -13.16 0.74
CA HIS A 361 -6.06 -11.99 0.09
C HIS A 361 -4.53 -12.10 0.02
N LEU A 362 -3.93 -11.49 -1.00
CA LEU A 362 -2.48 -11.42 -1.14
C LEU A 362 -2.00 -9.98 -1.07
N ASN A 363 -0.94 -9.69 -0.31
CA ASN A 363 -0.27 -8.39 -0.42
C ASN A 363 0.75 -8.43 -1.57
N LEU A 364 0.38 -7.95 -2.76
CA LEU A 364 1.32 -7.88 -3.89
C LEU A 364 2.52 -6.96 -3.61
N HIS A 365 2.33 -5.98 -2.72
CA HIS A 365 3.35 -5.04 -2.21
C HIS A 365 4.20 -5.59 -1.06
N LYS A 366 4.03 -6.87 -0.73
CA LYS A 366 4.89 -7.63 0.16
C LYS A 366 5.50 -8.78 -0.63
N THR A 367 4.71 -9.83 -0.84
CA THR A 367 5.18 -11.10 -1.42
C THR A 367 5.56 -10.99 -2.91
N PHE A 368 4.93 -10.09 -3.67
CA PHE A 368 5.06 -10.04 -5.14
C PHE A 368 5.64 -8.71 -5.67
N ALA A 369 6.58 -8.15 -4.90
CA ALA A 369 7.53 -7.12 -5.31
C ALA A 369 7.00 -5.72 -5.68
N ILE A 370 5.69 -5.43 -5.55
CA ILE A 370 5.22 -4.03 -5.65
C ILE A 370 5.93 -3.19 -4.57
N PRO A 371 6.50 -2.01 -4.89
CA PRO A 371 7.26 -1.21 -3.94
C PRO A 371 6.38 -0.65 -2.84
N HIS A 372 6.89 -0.65 -1.61
CA HIS A 372 6.20 -0.11 -0.43
C HIS A 372 5.95 1.40 -0.52
N GLY A 373 6.75 2.13 -1.29
CA GLY A 373 6.50 3.53 -1.67
C GLY A 373 6.42 4.54 -0.51
N GLY A 374 6.93 4.19 0.67
CA GLY A 374 6.81 5.00 1.89
C GLY A 374 5.42 4.93 2.56
N GLY A 375 4.63 3.89 2.26
CA GLY A 375 3.27 3.69 2.81
C GLY A 375 2.17 3.49 1.75
N GLY A 376 2.55 3.08 0.54
CA GLY A 376 1.66 2.85 -0.60
C GLY A 376 2.32 3.26 -1.92
N PRO A 377 1.89 2.71 -3.07
CA PRO A 377 0.62 2.01 -3.26
C PRO A 377 0.68 0.51 -2.91
N GLY A 378 -0.49 -0.12 -2.82
CA GLY A 378 -0.64 -1.56 -2.68
C GLY A 378 -1.65 -2.12 -3.67
N MET A 379 -1.70 -3.45 -3.73
CA MET A 379 -2.78 -4.25 -4.32
C MET A 379 -3.04 -5.43 -3.39
N GLY A 380 -4.32 -5.77 -3.21
CA GLY A 380 -4.79 -6.82 -2.31
C GLY A 380 -5.77 -7.79 -2.97
N PRO A 381 -5.40 -8.43 -4.10
CA PRO A 381 -6.31 -9.33 -4.78
C PRO A 381 -6.77 -10.47 -3.87
N ILE A 382 -8.00 -10.91 -4.06
CA ILE A 382 -8.55 -12.07 -3.35
C ILE A 382 -8.64 -13.27 -4.29
N CYS A 383 -8.15 -14.41 -3.82
CA CYS A 383 -8.31 -15.70 -4.48
C CYS A 383 -9.28 -16.54 -3.65
N VAL A 384 -10.18 -17.25 -4.32
CA VAL A 384 -11.31 -17.95 -3.68
C VAL A 384 -11.54 -19.33 -4.26
N ASN A 385 -12.10 -20.23 -3.44
CA ASN A 385 -12.54 -21.53 -3.91
C ASN A 385 -13.83 -21.44 -4.75
N GLU A 386 -14.24 -22.59 -5.31
CA GLU A 386 -15.39 -22.69 -6.20
C GLU A 386 -16.69 -22.18 -5.55
N SER A 387 -16.87 -22.41 -4.25
CA SER A 387 -18.09 -21.98 -3.53
C SER A 387 -18.23 -20.47 -3.41
N LEU A 388 -17.12 -19.74 -3.42
CA LEU A 388 -17.09 -18.28 -3.24
C LEU A 388 -16.88 -17.53 -4.58
N ALA A 389 -16.41 -18.20 -5.63
CA ALA A 389 -16.18 -17.61 -6.96
C ALA A 389 -17.40 -16.85 -7.53
N PRO A 390 -18.66 -17.34 -7.43
CA PRO A 390 -19.83 -16.62 -7.92
C PRO A 390 -20.05 -15.26 -7.27
N PHE A 391 -19.47 -15.01 -6.09
CA PHE A 391 -19.73 -13.82 -5.29
C PHE A 391 -18.61 -12.76 -5.37
N LEU A 392 -17.58 -12.97 -6.21
CA LEU A 392 -16.48 -12.03 -6.39
C LEU A 392 -16.95 -10.63 -6.86
N PRO A 393 -16.27 -9.53 -6.48
CA PRO A 393 -16.71 -8.16 -6.77
C PRO A 393 -16.94 -7.84 -8.25
N LYS A 394 -18.12 -7.31 -8.56
CA LYS A 394 -18.47 -6.73 -9.86
C LYS A 394 -18.07 -5.25 -9.95
N HIS A 395 -18.07 -4.71 -11.16
CA HIS A 395 -17.95 -3.28 -11.40
C HIS A 395 -19.09 -2.78 -12.30
N HIS A 396 -19.50 -1.52 -12.14
CA HIS A 396 -20.67 -0.99 -12.85
C HIS A 396 -20.40 -0.76 -14.34
N PHE A 397 -19.21 -0.25 -14.67
CA PHE A 397 -18.84 0.12 -16.05
C PHE A 397 -18.14 -0.96 -16.86
N VAL A 398 -17.58 -1.98 -16.18
CA VAL A 398 -16.77 -3.03 -16.81
C VAL A 398 -17.17 -4.34 -16.15
N GLU A 399 -17.39 -5.38 -16.95
CA GLU A 399 -17.73 -6.70 -16.43
C GLU A 399 -16.55 -7.31 -15.68
N THR A 400 -16.74 -7.60 -14.39
CA THR A 400 -15.77 -8.25 -13.50
C THR A 400 -16.52 -9.15 -12.51
N GLY A 401 -15.79 -9.99 -11.79
CA GLY A 401 -16.34 -10.75 -10.65
C GLY A 401 -17.16 -11.97 -11.06
N GLY A 402 -17.96 -12.48 -10.13
CA GLY A 402 -18.79 -13.68 -10.33
C GLY A 402 -20.24 -13.37 -10.67
N GLU A 403 -21.03 -14.37 -11.09
CA GLU A 403 -22.41 -14.19 -11.56
C GLU A 403 -23.36 -13.53 -10.54
N GLU A 404 -23.16 -13.80 -9.25
CA GLU A 404 -23.89 -13.23 -8.11
C GLU A 404 -23.03 -12.25 -7.29
N GLY A 405 -22.01 -11.70 -7.96
CA GLY A 405 -20.96 -10.91 -7.35
C GLY A 405 -21.43 -9.72 -6.52
N ILE A 406 -20.69 -9.46 -5.44
CA ILE A 406 -20.90 -8.27 -4.61
C ILE A 406 -20.65 -6.98 -5.41
N ARG A 407 -21.09 -5.85 -4.86
CA ARG A 407 -20.82 -4.53 -5.45
C ARG A 407 -19.32 -4.23 -5.44
N ALA A 408 -18.94 -3.26 -6.28
CA ALA A 408 -17.57 -2.80 -6.37
C ALA A 408 -17.02 -2.36 -5.00
N VAL A 409 -15.82 -2.84 -4.68
CA VAL A 409 -15.06 -2.45 -3.48
C VAL A 409 -14.04 -1.36 -3.79
N SER A 410 -13.70 -1.16 -5.07
CA SER A 410 -12.79 -0.13 -5.57
C SER A 410 -13.45 0.71 -6.66
N SER A 411 -12.95 1.92 -6.89
CA SER A 411 -13.47 2.85 -7.90
C SER A 411 -13.17 2.44 -9.36
N ALA A 412 -12.15 1.60 -9.56
CA ALA A 412 -11.77 1.05 -10.86
C ALA A 412 -11.91 -0.48 -10.84
N PRO A 413 -12.24 -1.12 -11.98
CA PRO A 413 -12.56 -2.55 -12.04
C PRO A 413 -11.42 -3.47 -11.60
N PHE A 414 -10.17 -3.04 -11.82
CA PHE A 414 -8.95 -3.80 -11.48
C PHE A 414 -8.03 -3.02 -10.53
N GLY A 415 -8.62 -2.17 -9.67
CA GLY A 415 -7.88 -1.37 -8.71
C GLY A 415 -6.82 -0.49 -9.38
N SER A 416 -5.58 -0.58 -8.87
CA SER A 416 -4.42 0.12 -9.43
C SER A 416 -3.77 -0.72 -10.54
N ALA A 417 -4.41 -0.82 -11.70
CA ALA A 417 -4.04 -1.79 -12.74
C ALA A 417 -2.57 -1.69 -13.22
N SER A 418 -2.01 -0.48 -13.32
CA SER A 418 -0.64 -0.27 -13.82
C SER A 418 0.43 -0.95 -12.97
N ILE A 419 0.24 -1.04 -11.65
CA ILE A 419 1.23 -1.66 -10.76
C ILE A 419 1.13 -3.20 -10.72
N LEU A 420 0.11 -3.79 -11.34
CA LEU A 420 0.02 -5.26 -11.53
C LEU A 420 1.15 -5.80 -12.43
N LEU A 421 1.68 -4.95 -13.32
CA LEU A 421 2.80 -5.27 -14.21
C LEU A 421 4.04 -5.75 -13.44
N ILE A 422 4.24 -5.22 -12.23
CA ILE A 422 5.38 -5.54 -11.38
C ILE A 422 5.29 -7.00 -10.93
N SER A 423 4.16 -7.38 -10.32
CA SER A 423 3.95 -8.76 -9.85
C SER A 423 3.87 -9.75 -11.00
N TYR A 424 3.30 -9.36 -12.14
CA TYR A 424 3.36 -10.14 -13.37
C TYR A 424 4.81 -10.41 -13.79
N GLY A 425 5.66 -9.36 -13.86
CA GLY A 425 7.07 -9.47 -14.18
C GLY A 425 7.84 -10.37 -13.22
N TYR A 426 7.65 -10.19 -11.91
CA TYR A 426 8.27 -10.99 -10.86
C TYR A 426 7.96 -12.49 -11.03
N ILE A 427 6.68 -12.84 -11.14
CA ILE A 427 6.23 -14.24 -11.32
C ILE A 427 6.80 -14.82 -12.62
N ARG A 428 6.75 -14.06 -13.72
CA ARG A 428 7.20 -14.53 -15.05
C ARG A 428 8.70 -14.72 -15.15
N MET A 429 9.50 -13.86 -14.53
CA MET A 429 10.96 -13.97 -14.55
C MET A 429 11.47 -15.09 -13.64
N LEU A 430 10.88 -15.26 -12.47
CA LEU A 430 11.29 -16.32 -11.54
C LEU A 430 10.75 -17.70 -11.94
N GLY A 431 9.53 -17.76 -12.46
CA GLY A 431 8.79 -19.00 -12.65
C GLY A 431 8.60 -19.79 -11.35
N ALA A 432 8.00 -20.97 -11.45
CA ALA A 432 7.71 -21.79 -10.26
C ALA A 432 8.98 -22.14 -9.44
N GLY A 433 10.09 -22.46 -10.11
CA GLY A 433 11.34 -22.81 -9.46
C GLY A 433 11.99 -21.63 -8.72
N GLY A 434 12.00 -20.44 -9.33
CA GLY A 434 12.51 -19.23 -8.70
C GLY A 434 11.65 -18.79 -7.52
N LEU A 435 10.32 -18.81 -7.67
CA LEU A 435 9.37 -18.50 -6.59
C LEU A 435 9.53 -19.44 -5.39
N THR A 436 9.64 -20.75 -5.65
CA THR A 436 9.89 -21.73 -4.58
C THR A 436 11.24 -21.49 -3.88
N SER A 437 12.26 -21.10 -4.66
CA SER A 437 13.59 -20.81 -4.10
C SER A 437 13.56 -19.55 -3.24
N ALA A 438 12.85 -18.51 -3.66
CA ALA A 438 12.64 -17.29 -2.88
C ALA A 438 12.06 -17.62 -1.50
N THR A 439 10.98 -18.38 -1.44
CA THR A 439 10.38 -18.84 -0.17
C THR A 439 11.37 -19.60 0.71
N LYS A 440 12.15 -20.53 0.14
CA LYS A 440 13.17 -21.28 0.89
C LYS A 440 14.25 -20.38 1.47
N TYR A 441 14.72 -19.38 0.70
CA TYR A 441 15.73 -18.44 1.15
C TYR A 441 15.19 -17.47 2.20
N ALA A 442 13.93 -17.02 2.10
CA ALA A 442 13.31 -16.20 3.14
C ALA A 442 13.28 -16.94 4.49
N ILE A 443 12.84 -18.20 4.50
CA ILE A 443 12.84 -19.05 5.71
C ILE A 443 14.26 -19.31 6.21
N LEU A 444 15.20 -19.61 5.30
CA LEU A 444 16.61 -19.83 5.64
C LEU A 444 17.22 -18.59 6.31
N ASN A 445 17.01 -17.41 5.75
CA ASN A 445 17.59 -16.16 6.24
C ASN A 445 17.06 -15.80 7.63
N ALA A 446 15.76 -15.97 7.89
CA ALA A 446 15.18 -15.75 9.21
C ALA A 446 15.78 -16.71 10.24
N ASN A 447 15.85 -18.00 9.92
CA ASN A 447 16.47 -18.99 10.81
C ASN A 447 17.98 -18.76 10.96
N TYR A 448 18.68 -18.25 9.95
CA TYR A 448 20.08 -17.87 10.07
C TYR A 448 20.29 -16.77 11.11
N ILE A 449 19.46 -15.71 11.08
CA ILE A 449 19.48 -14.65 12.09
C ILE A 449 19.18 -15.23 13.48
N LYS A 450 18.16 -16.08 13.60
CA LYS A 450 17.82 -16.75 14.85
C LYS A 450 19.04 -17.44 15.47
N GLU A 451 19.72 -18.30 14.71
CA GLU A 451 20.89 -19.06 15.22
C GLU A 451 22.09 -18.14 15.52
N ARG A 452 22.25 -17.04 14.78
CA ARG A 452 23.32 -16.06 15.03
C ARG A 452 23.13 -15.24 16.30
N LEU A 453 21.89 -15.06 16.75
CA LEU A 453 21.54 -14.30 17.94
C LEU A 453 21.30 -15.17 19.17
N GLU A 454 21.41 -16.49 19.02
CA GLU A 454 21.25 -17.45 20.12
C GLU A 454 22.19 -17.13 21.29
N GLY A 455 21.65 -17.17 22.51
CA GLY A 455 22.36 -16.84 23.75
C GLY A 455 22.49 -15.34 24.04
N ALA A 456 22.32 -14.46 23.05
CA ALA A 456 22.27 -13.02 23.25
C ALA A 456 20.84 -12.52 23.47
N TYR A 457 19.91 -13.01 22.65
CA TYR A 457 18.49 -12.68 22.68
C TYR A 457 17.64 -13.94 22.69
N GLU A 458 16.51 -13.89 23.39
CA GLU A 458 15.51 -14.96 23.39
C GLU A 458 14.55 -14.78 22.21
N VAL A 459 14.34 -15.85 21.44
CA VAL A 459 13.32 -15.90 20.39
C VAL A 459 12.01 -16.35 21.03
N LEU A 460 11.00 -15.48 21.00
CA LEU A 460 9.80 -15.64 21.81
C LEU A 460 8.96 -16.87 21.41
N TYR A 461 8.84 -17.13 20.10
CA TYR A 461 8.04 -18.24 19.58
C TYR A 461 8.83 -19.03 18.54
N THR A 462 8.70 -20.36 18.61
CA THR A 462 9.28 -21.28 17.63
C THR A 462 8.31 -22.42 17.34
N GLY A 463 8.35 -22.97 16.12
CA GLY A 463 7.59 -24.16 15.80
C GLY A 463 8.10 -25.40 16.54
N GLN A 464 7.37 -26.52 16.46
CA GLN A 464 7.66 -27.76 17.22
C GLN A 464 9.09 -28.30 17.09
N MET A 465 9.78 -28.03 15.98
CA MET A 465 11.17 -28.43 15.74
C MET A 465 12.19 -27.30 15.99
N GLY A 466 11.81 -26.25 16.72
CA GLY A 466 12.69 -25.12 17.08
C GLY A 466 13.03 -24.18 15.91
N ARG A 467 12.20 -24.15 14.87
CA ARG A 467 12.38 -23.32 13.67
C ARG A 467 11.31 -22.23 13.58
N SER A 468 11.69 -21.09 13.04
CA SER A 468 10.77 -20.02 12.65
C SER A 468 10.41 -20.16 11.17
N ALA A 469 9.38 -19.46 10.71
CA ALA A 469 9.03 -19.37 9.30
C ALA A 469 9.93 -18.35 8.58
N HIS A 470 9.37 -17.34 7.90
CA HIS A 470 10.09 -16.26 7.22
C HIS A 470 10.44 -15.08 8.14
N GLU A 471 9.94 -15.09 9.38
CA GLU A 471 10.16 -14.03 10.36
C GLU A 471 10.28 -14.61 11.78
N LEU A 472 10.83 -13.83 12.71
CA LEU A 472 10.99 -14.20 14.13
C LEU A 472 10.77 -13.02 15.06
N ILE A 473 10.39 -13.29 16.31
CA ILE A 473 10.23 -12.27 17.36
C ILE A 473 11.34 -12.41 18.40
N ILE A 474 12.05 -11.31 18.66
CA ILE A 474 13.00 -11.21 19.77
C ILE A 474 12.30 -10.60 20.97
N ASP A 475 12.37 -11.29 22.11
CA ASP A 475 11.84 -10.79 23.37
C ASP A 475 12.81 -9.80 24.02
N LEU A 476 12.39 -8.54 24.13
CA LEU A 476 13.13 -7.49 24.81
C LEU A 476 12.52 -7.12 26.17
N ARG A 477 11.39 -7.72 26.56
CA ARG A 477 10.71 -7.45 27.82
C ARG A 477 11.57 -7.73 29.05
N PRO A 478 12.45 -8.77 29.08
CA PRO A 478 13.38 -8.97 30.19
C PRO A 478 14.33 -7.78 30.44
N PHE A 479 14.62 -6.98 29.40
CA PHE A 479 15.51 -5.82 29.51
C PHE A 479 14.79 -4.54 29.93
N LYS A 480 13.45 -4.54 30.06
CA LYS A 480 12.62 -3.34 30.27
C LYS A 480 13.05 -2.45 31.46
N ALA A 481 13.60 -3.04 32.51
CA ALA A 481 14.09 -2.29 33.66
C ALA A 481 15.36 -1.46 33.34
N LEU A 482 16.09 -1.84 32.30
CA LEU A 482 17.32 -1.20 31.84
C LEU A 482 17.07 -0.35 30.58
N VAL A 483 16.42 -0.94 29.57
CA VAL A 483 16.14 -0.33 28.26
C VAL A 483 14.81 -0.81 27.70
N SER A 484 14.14 0.05 26.93
CA SER A 484 12.94 -0.30 26.19
C SER A 484 13.24 -0.87 24.81
N ALA A 485 12.25 -1.52 24.20
CA ALA A 485 12.33 -1.93 22.79
C ALA A 485 12.48 -0.72 21.85
N GLU A 486 11.92 0.44 22.22
CA GLU A 486 12.10 1.69 21.45
C GLU A 486 13.55 2.18 21.51
N ASP A 487 14.23 2.06 22.66
CA ASP A 487 15.63 2.45 22.79
C ASP A 487 16.52 1.65 21.83
N LEU A 488 16.32 0.33 21.75
CA LEU A 488 17.02 -0.52 20.78
C LEU A 488 16.68 -0.10 19.34
N ALA A 489 15.40 0.14 19.04
CA ALA A 489 14.94 0.57 17.72
C ALA A 489 15.60 1.89 17.28
N LYS A 490 15.70 2.88 18.18
CA LYS A 490 16.40 4.14 17.88
C LYS A 490 17.91 3.93 17.78
N ARG A 491 18.48 3.07 18.61
CA ARG A 491 19.91 2.78 18.58
C ARG A 491 20.36 2.13 17.27
N LEU A 492 19.55 1.25 16.67
CA LEU A 492 19.84 0.67 15.35
C LEU A 492 20.08 1.70 14.24
N ILE A 493 19.48 2.90 14.34
CA ILE A 493 19.71 3.99 13.39
C ILE A 493 21.17 4.43 13.40
N ASP A 494 21.83 4.44 14.58
CA ASP A 494 23.25 4.79 14.68
C ASP A 494 24.16 3.74 14.02
N TYR A 495 23.66 2.51 13.88
CA TYR A 495 24.27 1.39 13.16
C TYR A 495 23.87 1.34 11.68
N GLY A 496 23.14 2.34 11.16
CA GLY A 496 22.78 2.42 9.75
C GLY A 496 21.63 1.49 9.36
N PHE A 497 20.78 1.08 10.30
CA PHE A 497 19.62 0.22 10.05
C PHE A 497 18.31 0.91 10.43
N HIS A 498 17.28 0.67 9.64
CA HIS A 498 15.91 0.86 10.09
C HIS A 498 15.56 -0.23 11.12
N ALA A 499 14.80 0.13 12.15
CA ALA A 499 14.36 -0.84 13.14
C ALA A 499 13.41 -1.90 12.53
N PRO A 500 13.42 -3.14 13.03
CA PRO A 500 12.38 -4.12 12.74
C PRO A 500 11.01 -3.66 13.27
N THR A 501 9.97 -4.44 12.99
CA THR A 501 8.61 -4.11 13.44
C THR A 501 8.57 -4.08 14.97
N LEU A 502 8.13 -2.95 15.53
CA LEU A 502 8.26 -2.66 16.96
C LEU A 502 6.93 -2.91 17.68
N SER A 503 6.97 -3.68 18.77
CA SER A 503 5.85 -3.88 19.71
C SER A 503 4.57 -4.46 19.11
N PHE A 504 4.68 -5.16 17.98
CA PHE A 504 3.60 -5.92 17.36
C PHE A 504 4.16 -7.24 16.83
N PRO A 505 3.44 -8.37 16.97
CA PRO A 505 2.15 -8.54 17.66
C PRO A 505 2.24 -8.52 19.19
N VAL A 506 3.45 -8.58 19.76
CA VAL A 506 3.66 -8.56 21.23
C VAL A 506 4.27 -7.23 21.66
N ALA A 507 3.64 -6.57 22.64
CA ALA A 507 4.15 -5.31 23.15
C ALA A 507 5.54 -5.47 23.81
N GLY A 508 6.47 -4.56 23.49
CA GLY A 508 7.82 -4.57 24.05
C GLY A 508 8.79 -5.57 23.40
N THR A 509 8.47 -6.08 22.21
CA THR A 509 9.35 -6.94 21.40
C THR A 509 9.72 -6.26 20.07
N ILE A 510 10.58 -6.91 19.29
CA ILE A 510 10.81 -6.57 17.88
C ILE A 510 10.58 -7.83 17.02
N MET A 511 10.01 -7.65 15.82
CA MET A 511 9.77 -8.73 14.86
C MET A 511 10.58 -8.49 13.58
N ILE A 512 11.41 -9.48 13.25
CA ILE A 512 12.46 -9.41 12.22
C ILE A 512 12.09 -10.31 11.05
N GLU A 513 12.01 -9.73 9.86
CA GLU A 513 11.83 -10.44 8.58
C GLU A 513 12.92 -9.97 7.58
N PRO A 514 13.94 -10.79 7.28
CA PRO A 514 15.03 -10.38 6.40
C PRO A 514 14.73 -10.52 4.90
N THR A 515 13.71 -11.32 4.54
CA THR A 515 13.42 -11.75 3.16
C THR A 515 14.55 -12.54 2.48
N GLU A 516 14.27 -13.03 1.28
CA GLU A 516 15.21 -13.75 0.43
C GLU A 516 16.21 -12.86 -0.32
N SER A 517 15.94 -11.56 -0.39
CA SER A 517 16.70 -10.63 -1.25
C SER A 517 18.01 -10.19 -0.61
N GLU A 518 18.14 -10.35 0.70
CA GLU A 518 19.28 -9.88 1.45
C GLU A 518 20.44 -10.87 1.45
N SER A 519 21.63 -10.34 1.16
CA SER A 519 22.85 -11.14 1.12
C SER A 519 23.25 -11.57 2.54
N LYS A 520 23.94 -12.71 2.66
CA LYS A 520 24.50 -13.16 3.94
C LYS A 520 25.33 -12.06 4.64
N ALA A 521 26.10 -11.28 3.89
CA ALA A 521 26.93 -10.21 4.44
C ALA A 521 26.09 -9.09 5.08
N GLU A 522 24.89 -8.82 4.56
CA GLU A 522 23.96 -7.85 5.16
C GLU A 522 23.30 -8.43 6.42
N LEU A 523 22.90 -9.71 6.40
CA LEU A 523 22.41 -10.41 7.59
C LEU A 523 23.46 -10.43 8.71
N ASP A 524 24.73 -10.65 8.34
CA ASP A 524 25.86 -10.61 9.27
C ASP A 524 26.01 -9.23 9.92
N ARG A 525 25.99 -8.15 9.12
CA ARG A 525 26.07 -6.76 9.64
C ARG A 525 24.93 -6.45 10.61
N PHE A 526 23.72 -6.86 10.26
CA PHE A 526 22.55 -6.64 11.11
C PHE A 526 22.66 -7.42 12.44
N CYS A 527 23.09 -8.69 12.38
CA CYS A 527 23.33 -9.49 13.58
C CYS A 527 24.46 -8.90 14.44
N GLU A 528 25.54 -8.42 13.83
CA GLU A 528 26.64 -7.75 14.54
C GLU A 528 26.17 -6.47 15.24
N ALA A 529 25.31 -5.68 14.61
CA ALA A 529 24.69 -4.51 15.23
C ALA A 529 23.88 -4.90 16.47
N LEU A 530 22.99 -5.89 16.36
CA LEU A 530 22.19 -6.38 17.49
C LEU A 530 23.05 -6.96 18.61
N LEU A 531 24.08 -7.73 18.29
CA LEU A 531 25.02 -8.29 19.28
C LEU A 531 25.85 -7.19 19.96
N GLN A 532 26.21 -6.12 19.24
CA GLN A 532 26.90 -4.99 19.85
C GLN A 532 25.96 -4.20 20.76
N ILE A 533 24.71 -3.98 20.36
CA ILE A 533 23.67 -3.39 21.21
C ILE A 533 23.45 -4.25 22.46
N ARG A 534 23.49 -5.58 22.35
CA ARG A 534 23.37 -6.49 23.50
C ARG A 534 24.45 -6.20 24.54
N LYS A 535 25.70 -5.97 24.11
CA LYS A 535 26.81 -5.59 24.99
C LYS A 535 26.59 -4.21 25.63
N GLU A 536 26.02 -3.25 24.89
CA GLU A 536 25.65 -1.94 25.44
C GLU A 536 24.59 -2.07 26.55
N ILE A 537 23.65 -3.02 26.41
CA ILE A 537 22.71 -3.38 27.49
C ILE A 537 23.43 -4.00 28.69
N ASP A 538 24.40 -4.90 28.46
CA ASP A 538 25.20 -5.50 29.53
C ASP A 538 26.02 -4.47 30.31
N GLU A 539 26.53 -3.44 29.64
CA GLU A 539 27.24 -2.33 30.30
C GLU A 539 26.33 -1.58 31.28
N ILE A 540 25.06 -1.35 30.90
CA ILE A 540 24.07 -0.74 31.80
C ILE A 540 23.79 -1.69 32.97
N ALA A 541 23.58 -2.98 32.69
CA ALA A 541 23.33 -4.00 33.72
C ALA A 541 24.50 -4.13 34.72
N ALA A 542 25.73 -3.98 34.24
CA ALA A 542 26.95 -4.03 35.06
C ALA A 542 27.27 -2.70 35.77
N GLY A 543 26.53 -1.63 35.48
CA GLY A 543 26.76 -0.29 36.04
C GLY A 543 27.98 0.45 35.44
N SER A 544 28.51 0.00 34.31
CA SER A 544 29.60 0.70 33.60
C SER A 544 29.08 1.80 32.66
N ALA A 545 27.80 1.79 32.33
CA ALA A 545 27.08 2.89 31.69
C ALA A 545 25.95 3.40 32.59
N ASP A 546 25.69 4.70 32.57
CA ASP A 546 24.60 5.30 33.34
C ASP A 546 23.24 4.81 32.82
N GLN A 547 22.31 4.49 33.72
CA GLN A 547 21.02 3.92 33.34
C GLN A 547 20.11 4.93 32.64
N MET A 548 20.24 6.23 32.97
CA MET A 548 19.35 7.28 32.45
C MET A 548 19.95 7.98 31.23
N SER A 549 21.27 8.06 31.12
CA SER A 549 21.99 8.72 30.04
C SER A 549 23.09 7.82 29.47
N ASN A 550 22.72 7.05 28.45
CA ASN A 550 23.61 6.14 27.73
C ASN A 550 23.30 6.19 26.23
N VAL A 551 24.07 5.44 25.45
CA VAL A 551 23.93 5.42 24.00
C VAL A 551 22.56 4.93 23.53
N LEU A 552 21.86 4.08 24.30
CA LEU A 552 20.54 3.56 23.96
C LEU A 552 19.45 4.60 24.24
N THR A 553 19.46 5.23 25.41
CA THR A 553 18.44 6.24 25.80
C THR A 553 18.55 7.54 25.00
N ASN A 554 19.78 7.92 24.62
CA ASN A 554 20.05 9.16 23.88
C ASN A 554 20.05 8.99 22.36
N ALA A 555 19.90 7.76 21.84
CA ALA A 555 19.78 7.53 20.41
C ALA A 555 18.47 8.11 19.84
N PRO A 556 18.47 8.55 18.57
CA PRO A 556 19.58 8.50 17.60
C PRO A 556 20.48 9.74 17.67
N HIS A 557 21.74 9.60 17.24
CA HIS A 557 22.76 10.66 17.31
C HIS A 557 22.95 11.35 15.96
N THR A 558 22.51 12.61 15.87
CA THR A 558 22.58 13.42 14.63
C THR A 558 23.99 13.89 14.32
N ALA A 559 24.22 14.24 13.04
CA ALA A 559 25.47 14.88 12.63
C ALA A 559 25.71 16.18 13.42
N TYR A 560 24.66 16.99 13.60
CA TYR A 560 24.71 18.24 14.38
C TYR A 560 25.23 18.01 15.82
N LEU A 561 24.69 17.00 16.51
CA LEU A 561 25.11 16.64 17.87
C LEU A 561 26.55 16.12 17.90
N ALA A 562 26.93 15.31 16.90
CA ALA A 562 28.28 14.74 16.80
C ALA A 562 29.36 15.80 16.52
N THR A 563 29.01 16.85 15.78
CA THR A 563 29.93 17.95 15.41
C THR A 563 29.84 19.17 16.32
N SER A 564 28.93 19.17 17.31
CA SER A 564 28.81 20.25 18.29
C SER A 564 30.09 20.40 19.11
N ASP A 565 30.50 21.65 19.42
CA ASP A 565 31.63 21.94 20.29
C ASP A 565 31.44 21.33 21.69
N GLN A 566 30.21 21.34 22.19
CA GLN A 566 29.82 20.74 23.46
C GLN A 566 29.30 19.32 23.26
N TRP A 567 29.80 18.39 24.08
CA TRP A 567 29.34 17.01 24.13
C TRP A 567 28.84 16.70 25.54
N PRO A 568 27.52 16.56 25.74
CA PRO A 568 26.92 16.47 27.08
C PRO A 568 26.93 15.06 27.67
N TYR A 569 27.51 14.08 26.98
CA TYR A 569 27.43 12.67 27.37
C TYR A 569 28.77 12.12 27.90
N SER A 570 28.66 11.13 28.79
CA SER A 570 29.81 10.45 29.41
C SER A 570 30.51 9.43 28.51
N TYR A 571 29.87 9.00 27.41
CA TYR A 571 30.44 8.13 26.39
C TYR A 571 31.04 8.92 25.23
N SER A 572 31.94 8.31 24.45
CA SER A 572 32.61 9.01 23.35
C SER A 572 31.69 9.25 22.15
N ARG A 573 31.98 10.30 21.37
CA ARG A 573 31.35 10.54 20.06
C ARG A 573 31.50 9.34 19.13
N GLU A 574 32.67 8.70 19.14
CA GLU A 574 32.92 7.51 18.32
C GLU A 574 31.98 6.35 18.69
N LYS A 575 31.79 6.08 19.99
CA LYS A 575 30.83 5.06 20.43
C LYS A 575 29.41 5.42 20.03
N ALA A 576 29.06 6.71 20.03
CA ALA A 576 27.75 7.18 19.61
C ALA A 576 27.50 6.96 18.10
N VAL A 577 28.41 7.39 17.23
CA VAL A 577 28.15 7.50 15.78
C VAL A 577 28.86 6.47 14.89
N TYR A 578 29.92 5.82 15.39
CA TYR A 578 30.68 4.77 14.70
C TYR A 578 30.90 3.54 15.61
N PRO A 579 29.85 2.92 16.19
CA PRO A 579 29.99 1.80 17.11
C PRO A 579 30.60 0.53 16.48
N LEU A 580 30.59 0.39 15.15
CA LEU A 580 31.22 -0.71 14.43
C LEU A 580 32.04 -0.19 13.22
N PRO A 581 33.11 -0.89 12.82
CA PRO A 581 34.03 -0.43 11.77
C PRO A 581 33.38 -0.17 10.41
N TYR A 582 32.40 -1.00 9.99
CA TYR A 582 31.78 -0.88 8.67
C TYR A 582 31.13 0.49 8.43
N LEU A 583 30.70 1.19 9.49
CA LEU A 583 30.11 2.53 9.35
C LEU A 583 31.10 3.55 8.76
N ARG A 584 32.40 3.30 8.84
CA ARG A 584 33.45 4.14 8.23
C ARG A 584 33.69 3.80 6.75
N GLU A 585 33.13 2.71 6.26
CA GLU A 585 33.33 2.18 4.91
C GLU A 585 32.19 2.57 3.94
N GLY A 586 31.39 3.59 4.29
CA GLY A 586 30.32 4.11 3.44
C GLY A 586 28.91 3.71 3.86
N TYR A 587 28.76 2.91 4.92
CA TYR A 587 27.45 2.48 5.45
C TYR A 587 26.84 3.45 6.48
N LYS A 588 27.49 4.59 6.77
CA LYS A 588 26.93 5.58 7.70
C LYS A 588 25.77 6.34 7.04
N PHE A 589 24.57 6.12 7.57
CA PHE A 589 23.43 6.99 7.35
C PHE A 589 23.28 7.94 8.55
N TRP A 590 23.01 9.23 8.30
CA TRP A 590 22.87 10.22 9.37
C TRP A 590 21.39 10.47 9.68
N PRO A 591 20.95 10.28 10.94
CA PRO A 591 19.60 10.69 11.33
C PRO A 591 19.48 12.21 11.22
N ALA A 592 18.44 12.66 10.51
CA ALA A 592 18.21 14.09 10.26
C ALA A 592 17.76 14.85 11.52
N VAL A 593 17.15 14.15 12.48
CA VAL A 593 16.65 14.69 13.75
C VAL A 593 16.96 13.74 14.90
N GLY A 594 16.93 14.27 16.13
CA GLY A 594 17.03 13.46 17.35
C GLY A 594 15.74 12.67 17.61
N ARG A 595 15.63 12.09 18.82
CA ARG A 595 14.46 11.28 19.19
C ARG A 595 13.18 12.14 19.20
N VAL A 596 12.15 11.66 18.51
CA VAL A 596 10.84 12.34 18.39
C VAL A 596 10.07 12.26 19.71
N ASN A 597 9.39 13.35 20.09
CA ASN A 597 8.48 13.39 21.24
C ASN A 597 7.04 13.14 20.77
N ASN A 598 6.64 11.86 20.73
CA ASN A 598 5.33 11.44 20.21
C ASN A 598 4.17 12.14 20.96
N ALA A 599 4.20 12.12 22.30
CA ALA A 599 3.11 12.66 23.11
C ALA A 599 2.97 14.19 23.02
N TYR A 600 4.05 14.92 22.71
CA TYR A 600 3.95 16.36 22.46
C TYR A 600 3.18 16.65 21.17
N GLY A 601 3.45 15.90 20.10
CA GLY A 601 2.76 16.05 18.81
C GLY A 601 1.25 15.83 18.94
N ASP A 602 0.85 14.76 19.64
CA ASP A 602 -0.58 14.47 19.86
C ASP A 602 -1.30 15.55 20.68
N ARG A 603 -0.60 16.17 21.63
CA ARG A 603 -1.15 17.27 22.45
C ARG A 603 -1.16 18.61 21.71
N HIS A 604 -0.32 18.80 20.70
CA HIS A 604 -0.17 20.04 19.95
C HIS A 604 -0.28 19.75 18.45
N LEU A 605 -1.46 19.28 18.04
CA LEU A 605 -1.71 18.77 16.71
C LEU A 605 -1.56 19.87 15.65
N ILE A 606 -0.51 19.77 14.84
CA ILE A 606 -0.25 20.64 13.68
C ILE A 606 -0.11 19.74 12.45
N CYS A 607 -1.15 19.73 11.60
CA CYS A 607 -1.23 18.86 10.41
C CYS A 607 -1.04 19.62 9.08
N THR A 608 -0.59 20.86 9.13
CA THR A 608 -0.26 21.69 7.96
C THR A 608 1.15 22.23 8.10
N CYS A 609 1.79 22.67 7.01
CA CYS A 609 3.07 23.36 7.08
C CYS A 609 2.93 24.58 8.01
N PRO A 610 3.59 24.60 9.18
CA PRO A 610 3.52 25.73 10.08
C PRO A 610 4.33 26.90 9.51
N PRO A 611 4.07 28.14 9.95
CA PRO A 611 4.81 29.32 9.48
C PRO A 611 6.32 29.17 9.70
N ILE A 612 7.15 29.82 8.87
CA ILE A 612 8.62 29.77 8.98
C ILE A 612 9.07 30.20 10.39
N GLU A 613 8.36 31.17 10.97
CA GLU A 613 8.60 31.72 12.30
C GLU A 613 8.48 30.66 13.41
N SER A 614 7.72 29.59 13.19
CA SER A 614 7.61 28.47 14.13
C SER A 614 8.83 27.54 14.11
N TYR A 615 9.62 27.57 13.03
CA TYR A 615 10.88 26.82 12.90
C TYR A 615 12.10 27.63 13.35
N ALA A 616 11.94 28.95 13.51
CA ALA A 616 12.98 29.79 14.10
C ALA A 616 13.13 29.38 15.56
N VAL A 617 14.27 28.78 15.90
CA VAL A 617 14.63 28.44 17.28
C VAL A 617 14.54 29.73 18.10
N GLN A 618 13.61 29.80 19.05
CA GLN A 618 13.76 30.74 20.16
C GLN A 618 14.99 30.27 20.93
N GLU A 619 16.08 31.02 20.84
CA GLU A 619 17.20 30.89 21.77
C GLU A 619 16.62 31.13 23.18
N GLU A 620 16.43 30.06 23.95
CA GLU A 620 16.39 30.10 25.41
C GLU A 620 17.66 29.49 25.99
#